data_AF-A0A9P5V9T2-F1
#
_entry.id   AF-A0A9P5V9T2-F1
#
_cell.length_a   1.000
_cell.length_b   1.000
_cell.length_c   1.000
_cell.angle_alpha   90.00
_cell.angle_beta   90.00
_cell.angle_gamma   90.00
#
_symmetry.space_group_name_H-M   'P 1'
#
loop_
_entity.id
_entity.type
_entity.pdbx_description
1 polymer ?
#
loop_
_entity_poly.entity_id
_entity_poly.type
_entity_poly.pdbx_seq_one_letter_code
_entity_poly.pdbx_strand_id
1 'polypeptide(L)'
;MGEESLRQRCRDLSSDSNNQVGRELWLPDMPLFGPLAFSALMESAETLEVLRIESTEELQLNDFVDVLCFARNFRLLEGIADRQRNKFTMKIMVHAYEIYLGHFENGLGRSWVLELSMEHLQLRIEGVYRSVVLYRQNEEEQLTQEDLGLDPTVRFPVQRWFYNQLSKMTGLKELILGVQDLSASTMKYVGVDSSMNVAAMEEAALSRGIHMFNYNSLEFSLESGLELLAGLKELKLLGVRRTAHDIGVAELEWIHRNWLKLERNRGLESVWRWSVHRAEGLAVKTAVED
;
A
#
# COMPACT_ATOMS: atom_id res chain seq x y z
N MET A 1 -6.31 21.12 -17.95
CA MET A 1 -4.93 21.20 -18.48
C MET A 1 -4.82 20.08 -19.49
N GLY A 2 -4.49 20.35 -20.77
CA GLY A 2 -4.44 19.28 -21.80
C GLY A 2 -3.20 18.39 -21.63
N GLU A 3 -3.26 17.14 -22.09
CA GLU A 3 -2.16 16.16 -22.01
C GLU A 3 -0.83 16.68 -22.58
N GLU A 4 -0.88 17.48 -23.65
CA GLU A 4 0.33 18.11 -24.24
C GLU A 4 1.00 19.09 -23.28
N SER A 5 0.23 19.82 -22.47
CA SER A 5 0.77 20.73 -21.46
C SER A 5 1.46 19.97 -20.32
N LEU A 6 1.00 18.76 -20.00
CA LEU A 6 1.66 17.88 -19.03
C LEU A 6 2.96 17.31 -19.60
N ARG A 7 2.94 16.83 -20.85
CA ARG A 7 4.15 16.39 -21.54
C ARG A 7 5.20 17.50 -21.62
N GLN A 8 4.77 18.71 -21.96
CA GLN A 8 5.68 19.85 -22.03
C GLN A 8 6.26 20.17 -20.65
N ARG A 9 5.47 20.18 -19.57
CA ARG A 9 6.01 20.32 -18.21
C ARG A 9 7.01 19.21 -17.86
N CYS A 10 6.72 17.95 -18.15
CA CYS A 10 7.66 16.85 -17.90
C CYS A 10 8.98 17.02 -18.69
N ARG A 11 8.90 17.51 -19.93
CA ARG A 11 10.10 17.78 -20.76
C ARG A 11 10.85 19.03 -20.33
N ASP A 12 10.15 20.09 -19.93
CA ASP A 12 10.75 21.33 -19.45
C ASP A 12 11.56 21.09 -18.18
N LEU A 13 11.11 20.16 -17.32
CA LEU A 13 11.89 19.69 -16.16
C LEU A 13 13.21 18.98 -16.53
N SER A 14 13.34 18.47 -17.77
CA SER A 14 14.52 17.73 -18.24
C SER A 14 15.59 18.61 -18.92
N SER A 15 15.21 19.78 -19.45
CA SER A 15 16.10 20.59 -20.32
C SER A 15 16.87 21.73 -19.62
N ASP A 16 16.51 22.11 -18.38
CA ASP A 16 17.16 23.19 -17.64
C ASP A 16 18.36 22.69 -16.83
N SER A 17 19.47 22.45 -17.53
CA SER A 17 20.73 21.84 -17.06
C SER A 17 21.50 22.57 -15.93
N ASN A 18 20.97 23.66 -15.36
CA ASN A 18 21.62 24.42 -14.29
C ASN A 18 20.79 24.58 -13.01
N ASN A 19 19.64 23.91 -12.91
CA ASN A 19 18.75 24.02 -11.76
C ASN A 19 18.42 22.62 -11.24
N GLN A 20 18.29 22.45 -9.91
CA GLN A 20 17.94 21.20 -9.21
C GLN A 20 16.54 20.62 -9.59
N VAL A 21 15.96 21.07 -10.70
CA VAL A 21 14.54 21.02 -11.05
C VAL A 21 14.09 19.64 -11.58
N GLY A 22 15.00 18.71 -11.90
CA GLY A 22 14.65 17.37 -12.39
C GLY A 22 14.49 16.26 -11.33
N ARG A 23 14.68 16.55 -10.04
CA ARG A 23 14.74 15.51 -8.99
C ARG A 23 13.43 15.31 -8.25
N GLU A 24 12.58 16.34 -8.21
CA GLU A 24 11.33 16.32 -7.46
C GLU A 24 10.15 16.64 -8.37
N LEU A 25 9.16 15.75 -8.39
CA LEU A 25 7.94 15.94 -9.14
C LEU A 25 6.74 15.91 -8.19
N TRP A 26 5.94 16.98 -8.23
CA TRP A 26 4.66 17.04 -7.53
C TRP A 26 3.52 17.12 -8.54
N LEU A 27 2.67 16.11 -8.46
CA LEU A 27 1.51 15.89 -9.30
C LEU A 27 0.27 16.04 -8.42
N PRO A 28 -0.52 17.12 -8.59
CA PRO A 28 -1.76 17.30 -7.84
C PRO A 28 -2.81 16.26 -8.27
N ASP A 29 -4.05 16.41 -7.79
CA ASP A 29 -5.18 15.61 -8.29
C ASP A 29 -5.32 15.79 -9.83
N MET A 30 -4.94 14.76 -10.58
CA MET A 30 -4.89 14.76 -12.03
C MET A 30 -5.68 13.56 -12.57
N PRO A 31 -7.00 13.71 -12.78
CA PRO A 31 -7.83 12.61 -13.27
C PRO A 31 -7.37 12.11 -14.65
N LEU A 32 -6.77 12.98 -15.47
CA LEU A 32 -6.23 12.64 -16.80
C LEU A 32 -4.77 12.18 -16.78
N PHE A 33 -4.23 11.77 -15.62
CA PHE A 33 -2.90 11.18 -15.57
C PHE A 33 -2.96 9.72 -16.03
N GLY A 34 -2.98 9.56 -17.35
CA GLY A 34 -3.05 8.26 -18.00
C GLY A 34 -1.71 7.73 -18.51
N PRO A 35 -1.74 6.67 -19.33
CA PRO A 35 -0.53 5.95 -19.78
C PRO A 35 0.49 6.82 -20.51
N LEU A 36 0.05 7.85 -21.25
CA LEU A 36 0.95 8.74 -21.97
C LEU A 36 1.75 9.67 -21.04
N ALA A 37 1.12 10.15 -19.97
CA ALA A 37 1.78 10.97 -18.96
C ALA A 37 2.72 10.11 -18.10
N PHE A 38 2.30 8.88 -17.78
CA PHE A 38 3.13 7.90 -17.10
C PHE A 38 4.36 7.50 -17.91
N SER A 39 4.22 7.26 -19.22
CA SER A 39 5.37 6.99 -20.09
C SER A 39 6.39 8.14 -20.06
N ALA A 40 5.92 9.39 -20.06
CA ALA A 40 6.80 10.56 -19.96
C ALA A 40 7.48 10.66 -18.57
N LEU A 41 6.79 10.27 -17.49
CA LEU A 41 7.39 10.13 -16.17
C LEU A 41 8.52 9.10 -16.19
N MET A 42 8.29 7.95 -16.84
CA MET A 42 9.26 6.87 -16.91
C MET A 42 10.53 7.24 -17.71
N GLU A 43 10.45 8.15 -18.68
CA GLU A 43 11.63 8.70 -19.38
C GLU A 43 12.61 9.41 -18.41
N SER A 44 12.13 9.89 -17.26
CA SER A 44 12.94 10.56 -16.24
C SER A 44 13.13 9.75 -14.94
N ALA A 45 12.70 8.47 -14.92
CA ALA A 45 12.69 7.66 -13.71
C ALA A 45 14.09 7.49 -13.08
N GLU A 46 15.14 7.40 -13.89
CA GLU A 46 16.52 7.19 -13.38
C GLU A 46 17.03 8.37 -12.54
N THR A 47 16.59 9.59 -12.83
CA THR A 47 17.02 10.82 -12.13
C THR A 47 16.02 11.29 -11.07
N LEU A 48 14.83 10.69 -11.03
CA LEU A 48 13.78 11.06 -10.10
C LEU A 48 14.15 10.64 -8.66
N GLU A 49 14.14 11.60 -7.74
CA GLU A 49 14.40 11.38 -6.31
C GLU A 49 13.11 11.44 -5.48
N VAL A 50 12.13 12.26 -5.88
CA VAL A 50 10.90 12.53 -5.12
C VAL A 50 9.71 12.54 -6.07
N LEU A 51 8.71 11.72 -5.80
CA LEU A 51 7.41 11.76 -6.47
C LEU A 51 6.30 11.90 -5.44
N ARG A 52 5.53 12.96 -5.60
CA ARG A 52 4.30 13.20 -4.85
C ARG A 52 3.13 13.17 -5.80
N ILE A 53 2.15 12.30 -5.56
CA ILE A 53 0.96 12.20 -6.41
C ILE A 53 -0.30 12.14 -5.57
N GLU A 54 -1.22 13.08 -5.79
CA GLU A 54 -2.47 13.10 -5.02
C GLU A 54 -3.48 12.06 -5.52
N SER A 55 -3.62 11.91 -6.86
CA SER A 55 -4.53 10.95 -7.48
C SER A 55 -4.10 10.59 -8.90
N THR A 56 -4.37 9.34 -9.32
CA THR A 56 -4.13 8.83 -10.68
C THR A 56 -5.27 7.94 -11.14
N GLU A 57 -6.25 8.50 -11.86
CA GLU A 57 -7.46 7.75 -12.22
C GLU A 57 -7.29 6.81 -13.43
N GLU A 58 -6.36 7.13 -14.33
CA GLU A 58 -6.21 6.43 -15.62
C GLU A 58 -5.01 5.48 -15.70
N LEU A 59 -4.28 5.27 -14.60
CA LEU A 59 -3.17 4.34 -14.58
C LEU A 59 -3.64 2.89 -14.50
N GLN A 60 -2.87 2.03 -15.16
CA GLN A 60 -3.09 0.60 -15.08
C GLN A 60 -2.66 0.07 -13.71
N LEU A 61 -3.25 -1.06 -13.35
CA LEU A 61 -2.84 -1.80 -12.17
C LEU A 61 -1.35 -2.14 -12.29
N ASN A 62 -0.59 -1.85 -11.24
CA ASN A 62 0.86 -2.11 -11.15
C ASN A 62 1.78 -1.19 -11.98
N ASP A 63 1.29 -0.12 -12.61
CA ASP A 63 2.16 0.85 -13.30
C ASP A 63 3.29 1.34 -12.37
N PHE A 64 2.97 1.64 -11.10
CA PHE A 64 3.97 2.07 -10.12
C PHE A 64 5.05 1.03 -9.81
N VAL A 65 4.84 -0.26 -10.10
CA VAL A 65 5.90 -1.26 -9.95
C VAL A 65 7.07 -0.94 -10.88
N ASP A 66 6.80 -0.41 -12.07
CA ASP A 66 7.85 0.03 -12.98
C ASP A 66 8.68 1.15 -12.37
N VAL A 67 8.06 2.14 -11.72
CA VAL A 67 8.80 3.18 -10.97
C VAL A 67 9.73 2.54 -9.94
N LEU A 68 9.25 1.57 -9.14
CA LEU A 68 10.04 0.89 -8.12
C LEU A 68 11.18 0.01 -8.71
N CYS A 69 11.02 -0.46 -9.95
CA CYS A 69 12.03 -1.28 -10.66
C CYS A 69 13.09 -0.46 -11.41
N PHE A 70 12.80 0.80 -11.77
CA PHE A 70 13.70 1.61 -12.60
C PHE A 70 14.31 2.82 -11.86
N ALA A 71 13.65 3.38 -10.86
CA ALA A 71 14.07 4.64 -10.23
C ALA A 71 15.13 4.44 -9.14
N ARG A 72 16.40 4.26 -9.52
CA ARG A 72 17.50 3.93 -8.59
C ARG A 72 17.80 5.01 -7.54
N ASN A 73 17.58 6.29 -7.88
CA ASN A 73 17.84 7.42 -6.99
C ASN A 73 16.62 7.81 -6.15
N PHE A 74 15.58 6.99 -6.18
CA PHE A 74 14.28 7.35 -5.68
C PHE A 74 14.20 7.23 -4.16
N ARG A 75 13.99 8.38 -3.52
CA ARG A 75 14.02 8.57 -2.07
C ARG A 75 12.64 8.68 -1.44
N LEU A 76 11.68 9.22 -2.17
CA LEU A 76 10.35 9.50 -1.62
C LEU A 76 9.28 9.21 -2.66
N LEU A 77 8.38 8.28 -2.31
CA LEU A 77 7.10 8.06 -2.98
C LEU A 77 5.98 8.36 -1.99
N GLU A 78 5.23 9.43 -2.24
CA GLU A 78 4.18 9.90 -1.34
C GLU A 78 2.88 10.11 -2.12
N GLY A 79 1.81 9.53 -1.59
CA GLY A 79 0.46 9.69 -2.11
C GLY A 79 -0.25 10.90 -1.48
N ILE A 80 -1.58 10.88 -1.48
CA ILE A 80 -2.38 11.85 -0.74
C ILE A 80 -2.09 11.80 0.78
N ALA A 81 -2.14 12.96 1.45
CA ALA A 81 -2.00 13.01 2.90
C ALA A 81 -3.28 12.57 3.63
N ASP A 82 -3.16 12.30 4.93
CA ASP A 82 -4.31 11.97 5.77
C ASP A 82 -5.38 13.07 5.74
N ARG A 83 -6.66 12.65 5.70
CA ARG A 83 -7.85 13.53 5.68
C ARG A 83 -8.00 14.38 4.42
N GLN A 84 -7.13 14.21 3.42
CA GLN A 84 -7.28 14.82 2.10
C GLN A 84 -7.95 13.88 1.10
N ARG A 85 -8.02 12.57 1.39
CA ARG A 85 -8.69 11.58 0.54
C ARG A 85 -10.15 11.94 0.29
N ASN A 86 -10.51 12.09 -0.98
CA ASN A 86 -11.89 12.20 -1.44
C ASN A 86 -12.38 10.84 -1.99
N LYS A 87 -13.61 10.76 -2.48
CA LYS A 87 -14.20 9.51 -3.01
C LYS A 87 -13.63 9.06 -4.37
N PHE A 88 -13.01 9.98 -5.12
CA PHE A 88 -12.40 9.74 -6.43
C PHE A 88 -10.87 9.57 -6.33
N THR A 89 -10.26 9.93 -5.21
CA THR A 89 -8.83 9.80 -5.01
C THR A 89 -8.37 8.35 -5.20
N MET A 90 -7.67 8.10 -6.30
CA MET A 90 -6.97 6.85 -6.54
C MET A 90 -5.62 6.88 -5.83
N LYS A 91 -5.34 5.81 -5.09
CA LYS A 91 -4.11 5.66 -4.33
C LYS A 91 -3.05 5.02 -5.20
N ILE A 92 -1.80 5.33 -4.91
CA ILE A 92 -0.65 4.53 -5.36
C ILE A 92 -0.89 3.10 -4.85
N MET A 93 -1.15 2.18 -5.77
CA MET A 93 -1.55 0.82 -5.46
C MET A 93 -0.74 -0.18 -6.27
N VAL A 94 -0.45 -1.32 -5.64
CA VAL A 94 0.12 -2.49 -6.29
C VAL A 94 -0.69 -3.73 -5.91
N HIS A 95 -0.90 -4.63 -6.86
CA HIS A 95 -1.62 -5.89 -6.69
C HIS A 95 -0.63 -7.04 -6.57
N ALA A 96 -0.44 -7.52 -5.35
CA ALA A 96 0.68 -8.37 -4.99
C ALA A 96 0.68 -9.72 -5.72
N TYR A 97 -0.48 -10.37 -5.81
CA TYR A 97 -0.65 -11.63 -6.50
C TYR A 97 -0.28 -11.56 -7.97
N GLU A 98 -0.74 -10.53 -8.70
CA GLU A 98 -0.44 -10.37 -10.12
C GLU A 98 1.05 -10.14 -10.37
N ILE A 99 1.68 -9.32 -9.54
CA ILE A 99 3.11 -9.05 -9.63
C ILE A 99 3.92 -10.31 -9.35
N TYR A 100 3.52 -11.08 -8.34
CA TYR A 100 4.13 -12.35 -7.99
C TYR A 100 4.03 -13.35 -9.15
N LEU A 101 2.83 -13.58 -9.71
CA LEU A 101 2.65 -14.46 -10.86
C LEU A 101 3.47 -13.98 -12.06
N GLY A 102 3.43 -12.68 -12.37
CA GLY A 102 4.24 -12.10 -13.44
C GLY A 102 5.74 -12.31 -13.25
N HIS A 103 6.23 -12.29 -12.01
CA HIS A 103 7.63 -12.55 -11.71
C HIS A 103 8.00 -14.03 -11.91
N PHE A 104 7.20 -14.96 -11.39
CA PHE A 104 7.53 -16.37 -11.37
C PHE A 104 7.16 -17.11 -12.66
N GLU A 105 6.00 -16.82 -13.23
CA GLU A 105 5.51 -17.52 -14.44
C GLU A 105 6.12 -16.95 -15.71
N ASN A 106 6.24 -15.62 -15.79
CA ASN A 106 6.71 -14.95 -17.01
C ASN A 106 8.21 -14.61 -16.96
N GLY A 107 8.90 -14.93 -15.86
CA GLY A 107 10.32 -14.60 -15.66
C GLY A 107 10.60 -13.11 -15.69
N LEU A 108 9.60 -12.26 -15.45
CA LEU A 108 9.78 -10.81 -15.46
C LEU A 108 10.62 -10.43 -14.23
N GLY A 109 11.82 -9.90 -14.46
CA GLY A 109 12.74 -9.47 -13.40
C GLY A 109 12.25 -8.24 -12.62
N ARG A 110 11.11 -8.34 -11.94
CA ARG A 110 10.43 -7.26 -11.19
C ARG A 110 11.02 -7.05 -9.79
N SER A 111 12.35 -7.11 -9.67
CA SER A 111 13.02 -6.77 -8.41
C SER A 111 13.15 -5.26 -8.26
N TRP A 112 12.79 -4.75 -7.08
CA TRP A 112 12.90 -3.32 -6.80
C TRP A 112 14.37 -2.91 -6.62
N VAL A 113 14.75 -1.75 -7.16
CA VAL A 113 16.14 -1.27 -7.24
C VAL A 113 16.44 -0.12 -6.27
N LEU A 114 15.59 0.04 -5.26
CA LEU A 114 15.53 1.21 -4.38
C LEU A 114 16.55 1.19 -3.23
N GLU A 115 16.99 0.00 -2.82
CA GLU A 115 18.03 -0.24 -1.80
C GLU A 115 18.19 0.86 -0.72
N LEU A 116 19.33 1.54 -0.68
CA LEU A 116 19.63 2.56 0.34
C LEU A 116 19.04 3.94 0.05
N SER A 117 18.57 4.20 -1.17
CA SER A 117 18.11 5.54 -1.56
C SER A 117 16.71 5.84 -1.03
N MET A 118 15.84 4.83 -0.93
CA MET A 118 14.47 5.02 -0.45
C MET A 118 14.41 5.32 1.05
N GLU A 119 13.80 6.46 1.40
CA GLU A 119 13.60 6.92 2.77
C GLU A 119 12.12 6.94 3.18
N HIS A 120 11.21 7.24 2.25
CA HIS A 120 9.78 7.31 2.52
C HIS A 120 8.98 6.60 1.43
N LEU A 121 8.23 5.56 1.83
CA LEU A 121 7.41 4.77 0.94
C LEU A 121 5.96 4.74 1.41
N GLN A 122 5.09 5.41 0.65
CA GLN A 122 3.65 5.31 0.80
C GLN A 122 3.03 4.61 -0.42
N LEU A 123 2.47 3.43 -0.20
CA LEU A 123 1.76 2.67 -1.24
C LEU A 123 0.72 1.74 -0.61
N ARG A 124 -0.34 1.41 -1.33
CA ARG A 124 -1.31 0.39 -0.92
C ARG A 124 -0.99 -0.93 -1.58
N ILE A 125 -0.81 -1.99 -0.79
CA ILE A 125 -0.66 -3.35 -1.29
C ILE A 125 -2.01 -4.05 -1.19
N GLU A 126 -2.50 -4.53 -2.33
CA GLU A 126 -3.69 -5.37 -2.44
C GLU A 126 -3.34 -6.74 -3.01
N GLY A 127 -4.34 -7.60 -3.24
CA GLY A 127 -4.13 -8.91 -3.86
C GLY A 127 -3.33 -9.87 -2.97
N VAL A 128 -3.45 -9.78 -1.65
CA VAL A 128 -2.89 -10.76 -0.72
C VAL A 128 -4.03 -11.52 -0.07
N TYR A 129 -4.11 -12.83 -0.28
CA TYR A 129 -5.09 -13.68 0.37
C TYR A 129 -4.93 -13.67 1.90
N ARG A 130 -6.03 -13.65 2.64
CA ARG A 130 -6.09 -13.56 4.12
C ARG A 130 -7.19 -14.46 4.67
N SER A 131 -6.82 -15.65 5.14
CA SER A 131 -7.77 -16.62 5.72
C SER A 131 -8.46 -16.17 7.00
N VAL A 132 -7.97 -15.13 7.67
CA VAL A 132 -8.51 -14.65 8.96
C VAL A 132 -9.55 -13.53 8.79
N VAL A 133 -9.75 -13.03 7.57
CA VAL A 133 -10.78 -12.04 7.27
C VAL A 133 -12.01 -12.78 6.75
N LEU A 134 -12.80 -13.35 7.66
CA LEU A 134 -13.87 -14.27 7.29
C LEU A 134 -15.29 -13.71 7.44
N TYR A 135 -15.51 -12.65 8.21
CA TYR A 135 -16.87 -12.24 8.56
C TYR A 135 -17.10 -10.72 8.59
N ARG A 136 -18.21 -10.30 7.97
CA ARG A 136 -18.93 -9.06 8.31
C ARG A 136 -19.64 -9.25 9.65
N GLN A 137 -19.78 -8.19 10.45
CA GLN A 137 -20.56 -8.23 11.70
C GLN A 137 -22.07 -8.46 11.48
N ASN A 138 -22.58 -8.34 10.25
CA ASN A 138 -24.01 -8.36 9.94
C ASN A 138 -24.47 -9.57 9.13
N GLU A 139 -23.76 -10.71 9.20
CA GLU A 139 -24.17 -11.99 8.59
C GLU A 139 -24.39 -12.01 7.07
N GLU A 140 -24.24 -10.88 6.36
CA GLU A 140 -24.21 -10.85 4.90
C GLU A 140 -22.89 -11.45 4.38
N GLU A 141 -23.00 -12.40 3.45
CA GLU A 141 -21.86 -13.00 2.74
C GLU A 141 -20.94 -11.89 2.22
N GLN A 142 -19.72 -11.89 2.73
CA GLN A 142 -18.66 -11.06 2.19
C GLN A 142 -18.35 -11.56 0.78
N LEU A 143 -17.88 -10.67 -0.12
CA LEU A 143 -17.13 -11.10 -1.30
C LEU A 143 -16.08 -12.08 -0.80
N THR A 144 -16.25 -13.36 -1.11
CA THR A 144 -15.29 -14.36 -0.68
C THR A 144 -14.00 -14.01 -1.39
N GLN A 145 -12.84 -14.28 -0.78
CA GLN A 145 -11.58 -14.09 -1.52
C GLN A 145 -11.50 -14.99 -2.77
N GLU A 146 -12.37 -16.00 -2.85
CA GLU A 146 -12.62 -16.81 -4.03
C GLU A 146 -13.22 -15.98 -5.17
N ASP A 147 -14.08 -15.00 -4.88
CA ASP A 147 -14.62 -14.05 -5.89
C ASP A 147 -13.51 -13.18 -6.52
N LEU A 148 -12.39 -13.02 -5.83
CA LEU A 148 -11.22 -12.27 -6.33
C LEU A 148 -10.28 -13.15 -7.16
N GLY A 149 -10.54 -14.46 -7.28
CA GLY A 149 -9.69 -15.39 -8.02
C GLY A 149 -8.29 -15.55 -7.43
N LEU A 150 -8.11 -15.26 -6.14
CA LEU A 150 -6.82 -15.41 -5.46
C LEU A 150 -6.63 -16.86 -5.01
N ASP A 151 -5.50 -17.46 -5.37
CA ASP A 151 -5.14 -18.81 -4.92
C ASP A 151 -4.65 -18.76 -3.44
N PRO A 152 -5.36 -19.41 -2.49
CA PRO A 152 -4.97 -19.42 -1.08
C PRO A 152 -3.63 -20.11 -0.85
N THR A 153 -3.24 -21.06 -1.69
CA THR A 153 -2.02 -21.87 -1.52
C THR A 153 -0.75 -21.04 -1.72
N VAL A 154 -0.83 -19.94 -2.48
CA VAL A 154 0.32 -19.04 -2.71
C VAL A 154 0.32 -17.81 -1.80
N ARG A 155 -0.56 -17.74 -0.80
CA ARG A 155 -0.61 -16.65 0.19
C ARG A 155 0.77 -16.29 0.74
N PHE A 156 1.43 -17.24 1.42
CA PHE A 156 2.72 -16.98 2.06
C PHE A 156 3.84 -16.72 1.04
N PRO A 157 3.93 -17.45 -0.09
CA PRO A 157 4.85 -17.09 -1.17
C PRO A 157 4.72 -15.64 -1.66
N VAL A 158 3.50 -15.16 -1.93
CA VAL A 158 3.24 -13.77 -2.36
C VAL A 158 3.69 -12.79 -1.28
N GLN A 159 3.32 -13.02 -0.02
CA GLN A 159 3.70 -12.15 1.09
C GLN A 159 5.22 -12.08 1.30
N ARG A 160 5.88 -13.22 1.36
CA ARG A 160 7.33 -13.30 1.54
C ARG A 160 8.09 -12.66 0.38
N TRP A 161 7.58 -12.79 -0.85
CA TRP A 161 8.17 -12.10 -1.99
C TRP A 161 8.12 -10.58 -1.81
N PHE A 162 6.97 -10.03 -1.41
CA PHE A 162 6.85 -8.59 -1.11
C PHE A 162 7.74 -8.16 0.06
N TYR A 163 7.80 -8.95 1.13
CA TYR A 163 8.70 -8.66 2.25
C TYR A 163 10.17 -8.68 1.84
N ASN A 164 10.56 -9.56 0.92
CA ASN A 164 11.90 -9.55 0.35
C ASN A 164 12.19 -8.32 -0.51
N GLN A 165 11.19 -7.72 -1.17
CA GLN A 165 11.40 -6.47 -1.89
C GLN A 165 11.52 -5.29 -0.93
N LEU A 166 10.66 -5.25 0.10
CA LEU A 166 10.70 -4.21 1.15
C LEU A 166 11.99 -4.28 1.98
N SER A 167 12.48 -5.47 2.32
CA SER A 167 13.65 -5.67 3.19
C SER A 167 14.96 -5.13 2.60
N LYS A 168 15.03 -5.01 1.27
CA LYS A 168 16.16 -4.39 0.56
C LYS A 168 16.28 -2.90 0.85
N MET A 169 15.18 -2.24 1.23
CA MET A 169 15.12 -0.80 1.49
C MET A 169 15.69 -0.42 2.85
N THR A 170 16.95 -0.74 3.10
CA THR A 170 17.55 -0.58 4.44
C THR A 170 17.69 0.88 4.89
N GLY A 171 17.59 1.85 3.95
CA GLY A 171 17.51 3.28 4.24
C GLY A 171 16.12 3.79 4.64
N LEU A 172 15.09 2.92 4.60
CA LEU A 172 13.69 3.32 4.78
C LEU A 172 13.42 3.81 6.20
N LYS A 173 12.95 5.05 6.31
CA LYS A 173 12.57 5.73 7.56
C LYS A 173 11.07 5.68 7.80
N GLU A 174 10.26 5.75 6.76
CA GLU A 174 8.81 5.72 6.85
C GLU A 174 8.20 4.73 5.86
N LEU A 175 7.46 3.75 6.39
CA LEU A 175 6.75 2.75 5.60
C LEU A 175 5.25 2.88 5.86
N ILE A 176 4.50 3.38 4.90
CA ILE A 176 3.05 3.61 5.00
C ILE A 176 2.33 2.70 3.99
N LEU A 177 1.80 1.58 4.49
CA LEU A 177 1.01 0.60 3.72
C LEU A 177 -0.50 0.69 3.97
N GLY A 178 -0.89 1.53 4.93
CA GLY A 178 -2.26 1.68 5.41
C GLY A 178 -3.16 2.53 4.54
N VAL A 179 -4.43 2.57 4.93
CA VAL A 179 -5.45 3.39 4.27
C VAL A 179 -5.48 4.78 4.90
N GLN A 180 -5.17 5.80 4.09
CA GLN A 180 -5.34 7.22 4.44
C GLN A 180 -6.79 7.55 4.79
N ASP A 181 -6.95 8.43 5.77
CA ASP A 181 -8.25 8.87 6.27
C ASP A 181 -9.04 9.63 5.22
N LEU A 182 -10.35 9.39 5.18
CA LEU A 182 -11.28 10.17 4.37
C LEU A 182 -11.30 11.63 4.84
N SER A 183 -11.54 12.54 3.91
CA SER A 183 -11.86 13.94 4.22
C SER A 183 -13.19 14.04 4.96
N ALA A 184 -13.35 15.10 5.76
CA ALA A 184 -14.59 15.34 6.51
C ALA A 184 -15.83 15.46 5.60
N SER A 185 -15.65 16.04 4.41
CA SER A 185 -16.69 16.11 3.37
C SER A 185 -17.09 14.73 2.87
N THR A 186 -16.11 13.85 2.64
CA THR A 186 -16.37 12.47 2.20
C THR A 186 -17.02 11.65 3.30
N MET A 187 -16.56 11.76 4.55
CA MET A 187 -17.22 11.12 5.71
C MET A 187 -18.69 11.55 5.81
N LYS A 188 -18.98 12.85 5.73
CA LYS A 188 -20.35 13.37 5.73
C LYS A 188 -21.18 12.82 4.56
N TYR A 189 -20.59 12.74 3.36
CA TYR A 189 -21.27 12.21 2.17
C TYR A 189 -21.67 10.73 2.32
N VAL A 190 -20.81 9.91 2.93
CA VAL A 190 -21.13 8.50 3.20
C VAL A 190 -21.96 8.29 4.47
N GLY A 191 -22.39 9.36 5.15
CA GLY A 191 -23.17 9.27 6.38
C GLY A 191 -22.36 8.79 7.58
N VAL A 192 -21.04 8.93 7.54
CA VAL A 192 -20.13 8.57 8.64
C VAL A 192 -19.99 9.75 9.59
N ASP A 193 -20.33 9.53 10.86
CA ASP A 193 -20.11 10.48 11.95
C ASP A 193 -18.86 10.07 12.76
N SER A 194 -18.09 11.05 13.24
CA SER A 194 -16.94 10.83 14.13
C SER A 194 -17.29 10.17 15.47
N SER A 195 -18.56 10.21 15.88
CA SER A 195 -19.07 9.54 17.08
C SER A 195 -19.37 8.06 16.84
N MET A 196 -19.45 7.62 15.58
CA MET A 196 -19.66 6.20 15.27
C MET A 196 -18.45 5.41 15.72
N ASN A 197 -18.69 4.22 16.27
CA ASN A 197 -17.61 3.26 16.38
C ASN A 197 -17.15 2.90 14.97
N VAL A 198 -15.90 2.49 14.85
CA VAL A 198 -15.29 2.36 13.53
C VAL A 198 -15.94 1.24 12.70
N ALA A 199 -16.55 0.22 13.32
CA ALA A 199 -17.27 -0.83 12.59
C ALA A 199 -18.52 -0.26 11.89
N ALA A 200 -19.29 0.55 12.61
CA ALA A 200 -20.41 1.29 12.03
C ALA A 200 -19.94 2.28 10.94
N MET A 201 -18.76 2.89 11.10
CA MET A 201 -18.19 3.74 10.04
C MET A 201 -17.92 2.96 8.75
N GLU A 202 -17.28 1.78 8.86
CA GLU A 202 -16.99 0.94 7.71
C GLU A 202 -18.26 0.46 7.03
N GLU A 203 -19.25 0.00 7.79
CA GLU A 203 -20.53 -0.44 7.23
C GLU A 203 -21.23 0.69 6.46
N ALA A 204 -21.30 1.89 7.05
CA ALA A 204 -21.87 3.06 6.38
C ALA A 204 -21.12 3.41 5.09
N ALA A 205 -19.79 3.36 5.09
CA ALA A 205 -18.97 3.61 3.91
C ALA A 205 -19.12 2.53 2.83
N LEU A 206 -19.18 1.25 3.22
CA LEU A 206 -19.37 0.11 2.32
C LEU A 206 -20.72 0.15 1.61
N SER A 207 -21.78 0.64 2.27
CA SER A 207 -23.09 0.85 1.63
C SER A 207 -23.03 1.80 0.41
N ARG A 208 -21.92 2.56 0.28
CA ARG A 208 -21.61 3.48 -0.83
C ARG A 208 -20.47 2.99 -1.71
N GLY A 209 -20.04 1.74 -1.56
CA GLY A 209 -18.90 1.16 -2.29
C GLY A 209 -17.55 1.70 -1.84
N ILE A 210 -17.44 2.29 -0.65
CA ILE A 210 -16.17 2.83 -0.13
C ILE A 210 -15.63 1.92 0.96
N HIS A 211 -14.49 1.28 0.68
CA HIS A 211 -13.73 0.56 1.68
C HIS A 211 -12.89 1.55 2.52
N MET A 212 -13.13 1.59 3.83
CA MET A 212 -12.24 2.29 4.77
C MET A 212 -11.11 1.38 5.23
N PHE A 213 -11.26 0.06 5.09
CA PHE A 213 -10.24 -0.95 5.41
C PHE A 213 -9.66 -1.62 4.17
N ASN A 214 -8.40 -2.03 4.27
CA ASN A 214 -7.75 -2.90 3.30
C ASN A 214 -7.68 -4.32 3.85
N TYR A 215 -8.55 -5.18 3.36
CA TYR A 215 -8.67 -6.58 3.79
C TYR A 215 -7.68 -7.50 3.08
N ASN A 216 -7.24 -7.14 1.87
CA ASN A 216 -6.37 -7.96 1.02
C ASN A 216 -4.92 -7.46 1.05
N SER A 217 -4.45 -7.09 2.24
CA SER A 217 -3.11 -6.53 2.47
C SER A 217 -2.14 -7.55 3.01
N LEU A 218 -0.85 -7.19 3.03
CA LEU A 218 0.17 -7.92 3.78
C LEU A 218 -0.25 -8.15 5.22
N GLU A 219 0.07 -9.35 5.71
CA GLU A 219 -0.14 -9.75 7.10
C GLU A 219 1.13 -9.48 7.89
N PHE A 220 1.09 -8.55 8.82
CA PHE A 220 2.24 -8.23 9.66
C PHE A 220 2.36 -9.22 10.83
N SER A 221 2.65 -10.48 10.53
CA SER A 221 2.86 -11.58 11.49
C SER A 221 4.23 -12.22 11.29
N LEU A 222 4.78 -12.86 12.32
CA LEU A 222 6.01 -13.65 12.16
C LEU A 222 5.81 -14.87 11.25
N GLU A 223 4.62 -15.46 11.25
CA GLU A 223 4.30 -16.62 10.41
C GLU A 223 4.41 -16.28 8.90
N SER A 224 3.91 -15.10 8.54
CA SER A 224 3.90 -14.62 7.16
C SER A 224 5.24 -14.07 6.66
N GLY A 225 6.24 -13.90 7.52
CA GLY A 225 7.57 -13.44 7.14
C GLY A 225 7.94 -12.03 7.59
N LEU A 226 7.28 -11.46 8.61
CA LEU A 226 7.66 -10.15 9.18
C LEU A 226 9.16 -10.09 9.54
N GLU A 227 9.76 -11.22 9.93
CA GLU A 227 11.18 -11.34 10.25
C GLU A 227 12.11 -11.00 9.09
N LEU A 228 11.66 -11.12 7.84
CA LEU A 228 12.42 -10.72 6.65
C LEU A 228 12.68 -9.21 6.64
N LEU A 229 11.85 -8.42 7.34
CA LEU A 229 12.02 -6.98 7.47
C LEU A 229 12.99 -6.58 8.60
N ALA A 230 13.73 -7.53 9.20
CA ALA A 230 14.69 -7.24 10.27
C ALA A 230 15.75 -6.19 9.86
N GLY A 231 16.08 -6.08 8.57
CA GLY A 231 17.07 -5.16 8.02
C GLY A 231 16.65 -3.68 8.01
N LEU A 232 15.38 -3.36 8.22
CA LEU A 232 14.85 -1.99 8.23
C LEU A 232 15.22 -1.23 9.53
N LYS A 233 16.53 -1.08 9.78
CA LYS A 233 17.06 -0.51 11.03
C LYS A 233 16.82 0.99 11.17
N GLU A 234 16.62 1.69 10.05
CA GLU A 234 16.35 3.12 10.01
C GLU A 234 14.86 3.47 10.17
N LEU A 235 13.98 2.47 10.24
CA LEU A 235 12.54 2.68 10.28
C LEU A 235 12.13 3.41 11.56
N LYS A 236 11.50 4.57 11.39
CA LYS A 236 10.95 5.44 12.45
C LYS A 236 9.44 5.41 12.51
N LEU A 237 8.77 5.22 11.38
CA LEU A 237 7.33 5.19 11.28
C LEU A 237 6.86 3.96 10.50
N LEU A 238 6.02 3.15 11.14
CA LEU A 238 5.23 2.12 10.46
C LEU A 238 3.76 2.55 10.42
N GLY A 239 3.21 2.66 9.22
CA GLY A 239 1.83 3.04 8.97
C GLY A 239 1.04 1.91 8.33
N VAL A 240 0.46 1.02 9.14
CA VAL A 240 -0.46 -0.05 8.70
C VAL A 240 -1.89 0.21 9.17
N ARG A 241 -2.28 1.48 9.29
CA ARG A 241 -3.61 1.87 9.78
C ARG A 241 -4.69 1.37 8.83
N ARG A 242 -5.78 0.83 9.40
CA ARG A 242 -6.92 0.26 8.66
C ARG A 242 -6.52 -0.81 7.62
N THR A 243 -5.44 -1.53 7.86
CA THR A 243 -5.22 -2.82 7.20
C THR A 243 -5.69 -3.93 8.13
N ALA A 244 -6.01 -5.08 7.56
CA ALA A 244 -6.21 -6.29 8.34
C ALA A 244 -4.88 -6.83 8.91
N HIS A 245 -4.05 -6.02 9.56
CA HIS A 245 -2.79 -6.48 10.13
C HIS A 245 -3.02 -7.48 11.28
N ASP A 246 -2.06 -8.38 11.49
CA ASP A 246 -2.08 -9.39 12.57
C ASP A 246 -0.91 -9.14 13.54
N ILE A 247 -0.75 -7.88 13.96
CA ILE A 247 0.31 -7.50 14.91
C ILE A 247 -0.13 -7.87 16.32
N GLY A 248 0.26 -9.07 16.75
CA GLY A 248 0.09 -9.57 18.11
C GLY A 248 1.19 -9.16 19.08
N VAL A 249 1.17 -9.71 20.28
CA VAL A 249 2.20 -9.45 21.32
C VAL A 249 3.59 -9.90 20.87
N ALA A 250 3.69 -11.09 20.25
CA ALA A 250 4.95 -11.64 19.77
C ALA A 250 5.57 -10.77 18.67
N GLU A 251 4.75 -10.27 17.75
CA GLU A 251 5.14 -9.33 16.70
C GLU A 251 5.63 -8.01 17.30
N LEU A 252 4.93 -7.47 18.31
CA LEU A 252 5.37 -6.24 18.99
C LEU A 252 6.71 -6.41 19.70
N GLU A 253 6.92 -7.53 20.40
CA GLU A 253 8.21 -7.84 21.01
C GLU A 253 9.33 -8.02 19.98
N TRP A 254 9.02 -8.63 18.84
CA TRP A 254 9.96 -8.76 17.74
C TRP A 254 10.29 -7.38 17.13
N ILE A 255 9.28 -6.54 16.87
CA ILE A 255 9.42 -5.17 16.35
C ILE A 255 10.30 -4.35 17.28
N HIS A 256 10.02 -4.39 18.60
CA HIS A 256 10.79 -3.65 19.60
C HIS A 256 12.28 -4.03 19.60
N ARG A 257 12.60 -5.33 19.44
CA ARG A 257 13.98 -5.81 19.40
C ARG A 257 14.71 -5.47 18.10
N ASN A 258 13.99 -5.43 16.97
CA ASN A 258 14.61 -5.34 15.65
C ASN A 258 14.63 -3.93 15.06
N TRP A 259 13.64 -3.09 15.36
CA TRP A 259 13.50 -1.72 14.85
C TRP A 259 13.67 -0.71 16.00
N LEU A 260 14.90 -0.61 16.50
CA LEU A 260 15.23 0.22 17.67
C LEU A 260 14.96 1.73 17.48
N LYS A 261 14.87 2.19 16.22
CA LYS A 261 14.56 3.57 15.85
C LYS A 261 13.06 3.82 15.64
N LEU A 262 12.21 2.80 15.78
CA LEU A 262 10.77 2.96 15.57
C LEU A 262 10.17 3.85 16.67
N GLU A 263 9.69 5.01 16.27
CA GLU A 263 9.06 6.00 17.14
C GLU A 263 7.54 5.87 17.15
N ARG A 264 6.93 5.50 16.01
CA ARG A 264 5.47 5.46 15.84
C ARG A 264 5.00 4.25 15.04
N ASN A 265 3.93 3.62 15.51
CA ASN A 265 3.18 2.60 14.79
C ASN A 265 1.71 3.02 14.67
N ARG A 266 1.31 3.55 13.50
CA ARG A 266 -0.08 4.00 13.26
C ARG A 266 -1.08 2.86 13.10
N GLY A 267 -0.62 1.60 13.04
CA GLY A 267 -1.49 0.42 13.03
C GLY A 267 -2.17 0.15 14.37
N LEU A 268 -1.55 0.58 15.47
CA LEU A 268 -2.02 0.34 16.85
C LEU A 268 -2.89 1.49 17.39
N GLU A 269 -2.97 2.61 16.65
CA GLU A 269 -3.81 3.76 17.03
C GLU A 269 -5.30 3.44 16.91
N SER A 270 -5.67 2.44 16.09
CA SER A 270 -7.03 1.97 15.95
C SER A 270 -7.32 0.83 16.92
N VAL A 271 -8.32 1.00 17.79
CA VAL A 271 -8.85 -0.06 18.66
C VAL A 271 -9.72 -1.01 17.84
N TRP A 272 -9.11 -1.75 16.92
CA TRP A 272 -9.76 -2.85 16.23
C TRP A 272 -9.17 -4.16 16.70
N ARG A 273 -10.06 -5.06 17.13
CA ARG A 273 -9.74 -6.47 17.25
C ARG A 273 -10.39 -7.14 16.05
N TRP A 274 -9.59 -7.79 15.20
CA TRP A 274 -10.08 -8.76 14.23
C TRP A 274 -10.55 -9.98 15.01
N SER A 275 -11.70 -9.86 15.67
CA SER A 275 -12.31 -10.97 16.37
C SER A 275 -13.06 -11.80 15.33
N VAL A 276 -12.35 -12.71 14.68
CA VAL A 276 -13.00 -13.98 14.39
C VAL A 276 -13.39 -14.55 15.75
N HIS A 277 -14.56 -15.16 15.90
CA HIS A 277 -14.74 -16.11 16.98
C HIS A 277 -13.54 -17.05 16.92
N ARG A 278 -12.61 -16.94 17.89
CA ARG A 278 -11.26 -17.52 17.79
C ARG A 278 -11.30 -19.00 17.39
N ALA A 279 -12.36 -19.70 17.79
CA ALA A 279 -12.63 -21.09 17.44
C ALA A 279 -13.03 -21.31 15.97
N GLU A 280 -13.91 -20.48 15.40
CA GLU A 280 -14.36 -20.58 14.00
C GLU A 280 -13.25 -20.17 13.03
N GLY A 281 -12.51 -19.11 13.38
CA GLY A 281 -11.32 -18.70 12.64
C GLY A 281 -10.20 -19.74 12.69
N LEU A 282 -10.04 -20.41 13.84
CA LEU A 282 -9.12 -21.54 13.94
C LEU A 282 -9.58 -22.69 13.04
N ALA A 283 -10.87 -23.03 13.03
CA ALA A 283 -11.36 -24.15 12.22
C ALA A 283 -11.13 -23.92 10.72
N VAL A 284 -11.37 -22.71 10.22
CA VAL A 284 -11.07 -22.36 8.81
C VAL A 284 -9.57 -22.29 8.56
N LYS A 285 -8.78 -21.72 9.48
CA LYS A 285 -7.31 -21.73 9.38
C LYS A 285 -6.78 -23.17 9.28
N THR A 286 -7.20 -24.05 10.19
CA THR A 286 -6.83 -25.47 10.19
C THR A 286 -7.26 -26.17 8.90
N ALA A 287 -8.47 -25.93 8.41
CA ALA A 287 -8.95 -26.54 7.17
C ALA A 287 -8.20 -26.09 5.89
N VAL A 288 -7.56 -24.92 5.90
CA VAL A 288 -6.72 -24.41 4.79
C VAL A 288 -5.27 -24.86 4.92
N GLU A 289 -4.82 -25.17 6.14
CA GLU A 289 -3.45 -25.58 6.44
C GLU A 289 -3.23 -27.11 6.40
N ASP A 290 -4.29 -27.90 6.44
CA ASP A 290 -4.31 -29.37 6.28
C ASP A 290 -4.36 -29.79 4.80
#